data_AF-A0AAV3SU90-F1
#
_entry.id   AF-A0AAV3SU90-F1
#
_cell.length_a   1.000
_cell.length_b   1.000
_cell.length_c   1.000
_cell.angle_alpha   90.00
_cell.angle_beta   90.00
_cell.angle_gamma   90.00
#
_symmetry.space_group_name_H-M   'P 1'
#
loop_
_entity.id
_entity.type
_entity.pdbx_description
1 polymer ?
#
loop_
_entity_poly.entity_id
_entity_poly.type
_entity_poly.pdbx_seq_one_letter_code
_entity_poly.pdbx_strand_id
1 'polypeptide(L)' 'MTDAPSLALRYVACDACDTVFARPDDPDEPTACDRCGASPLRELSGVRGPDAYFAP' A
#
# COMPACT_ATOMS: atom_id res chain seq x y z
N MET A 1 -17.39 6.77 17.82
CA MET A 1 -17.69 6.38 16.43
C MET A 1 -16.50 5.57 15.97
N THR A 2 -16.63 4.24 15.92
CA THR A 2 -15.57 3.39 15.38
C THR A 2 -15.57 3.64 13.89
N ASP A 3 -14.49 4.23 13.40
CA ASP A 3 -14.23 4.35 11.95
C ASP A 3 -14.24 2.92 11.41
N ALA A 4 -15.21 2.60 10.56
CA ALA A 4 -15.28 1.27 9.98
C ALA A 4 -14.10 1.17 9.00
N PRO A 5 -13.29 0.09 9.04
CA PRO A 5 -12.17 -0.05 8.14
C PRO A 5 -12.68 0.09 6.70
N SER A 6 -12.07 1.03 5.96
CA SER A 6 -12.39 1.20 4.55
C SER A 6 -12.13 -0.11 3.83
N LEU A 7 -13.11 -0.59 3.07
CA LEU A 7 -12.91 -1.75 2.17
C LEU A 7 -12.00 -1.39 0.98
N ALA A 8 -11.58 -0.13 0.86
CA ALA A 8 -10.59 0.28 -0.11
C ALA A 8 -9.22 -0.32 0.25
N LEU A 9 -8.54 -0.85 -0.77
CA LEU A 9 -7.17 -1.32 -0.64
C LEU A 9 -6.22 -0.25 -1.17
N ARG A 10 -5.14 0.00 -0.42
CA ARG A 10 -3.97 0.73 -0.89
C ARG A 10 -2.83 -0.24 -1.19
N TYR A 11 -2.07 0.06 -2.23
CA TYR A 11 -0.87 -0.69 -2.57
C TYR A 11 0.35 0.05 -2.03
N VAL A 12 1.20 -0.64 -1.30
CA VAL A 12 2.40 -0.06 -0.70
C VAL A 12 3.62 -0.92 -1.03
N ALA A 13 4.77 -0.29 -1.25
CA ALA A 13 6.04 -0.94 -1.54
C ALA A 13 7.06 -0.67 -0.44
N CYS A 14 7.89 -1.66 -0.13
CA CYS A 14 9.06 -1.48 0.71
C CYS A 14 10.27 -1.12 -0.16
N ASP A 15 10.83 0.07 -0.01
CA ASP A 15 12.00 0.49 -0.80
C ASP A 15 13.30 -0.23 -0.39
N ALA A 16 13.31 -1.00 0.70
CA ALA A 16 14.48 -1.77 1.15
C ALA A 16 14.56 -3.19 0.55
N CYS A 17 13.41 -3.80 0.22
CA CYS A 17 13.36 -5.17 -0.29
C CYS A 17 12.42 -5.34 -1.51
N ASP A 18 11.95 -4.23 -2.07
CA ASP A 18 11.07 -4.11 -3.24
C ASP A 18 9.78 -4.94 -3.15
N THR A 19 9.37 -5.34 -1.95
CA THR A 19 8.15 -6.13 -1.75
C THR A 19 6.92 -5.22 -1.76
N VAL A 20 5.92 -5.58 -2.56
CA VAL A 20 4.64 -4.88 -2.68
C VAL A 20 3.56 -5.62 -1.88
N PHE A 21 2.75 -4.85 -1.15
CA PHE A 21 1.64 -5.33 -0.33
C PHE A 21 0.35 -4.60 -0.71
N ALA A 22 -0.77 -5.32 -0.71
CA ALA A 22 -2.10 -4.73 -0.73
C ALA A 22 -2.63 -4.71 0.72
N ARG A 23 -2.87 -3.52 1.25
CA ARG A 23 -3.33 -3.32 2.63
C ARG A 23 -4.64 -2.56 2.67
N PRO A 24 -5.48 -2.76 3.69
CA PRO A 24 -6.62 -1.88 3.94
C PRO A 24 -6.17 -0.43 4.01
N ASP A 25 -7.00 0.47 3.48
CA ASP A 25 -6.84 1.90 3.70
C ASP A 25 -7.34 2.27 5.10
N ASP A 26 -6.56 1.85 6.08
CA ASP A 26 -6.82 2.01 7.51
C ASP A 26 -5.64 2.75 8.16
N PRO A 27 -5.88 3.77 9.01
CA PRO A 27 -4.82 4.48 9.72
C PRO A 27 -4.09 3.64 10.79
N ASP A 28 -4.72 2.58 11.30
CA ASP A 28 -4.14 1.70 12.33
C ASP A 28 -3.29 0.55 11.72
N GLU A 29 -3.27 0.41 10.39
CA GLU A 29 -2.46 -0.59 9.70
C GLU A 29 -0.95 -0.31 9.84
N PRO A 30 -0.10 -1.35 10.03
CA PRO A 30 1.33 -1.15 10.19
C PRO A 30 1.98 -0.46 9.00
N THR A 31 2.80 0.56 9.27
CA THR A 31 3.59 1.26 8.24
C THR A 31 4.96 0.61 7.97
N ALA A 32 5.24 -0.54 8.60
CA ALA A 32 6.48 -1.29 8.46
C ALA A 32 6.28 -2.51 7.54
N CYS A 33 7.35 -2.90 6.85
CA CYS A 33 7.35 -4.06 5.96
C CYS A 33 7.21 -5.37 6.74
N ASP A 34 6.22 -6.20 6.40
CA ASP A 34 6.02 -7.51 7.05
C ASP A 34 7.15 -8.50 6.76
N ARG A 35 7.96 -8.23 5.73
CA ARG A 35 9.06 -9.11 5.31
C ARG A 35 10.37 -8.80 6.04
N CYS A 36 10.79 -7.54 6.05
CA CYS A 36 12.11 -7.14 6.57
C CYS A 36 12.04 -6.19 7.76
N GLY A 37 10.85 -5.72 8.14
CA GLY A 37 10.65 -4.76 9.24
C GLY A 37 11.05 -3.31 8.91
N ALA A 38 11.55 -3.03 7.71
CA ALA A 38 11.92 -1.67 7.31
C ALA A 38 10.68 -0.76 7.21
N SER A 39 10.87 0.52 7.54
CA SER A 39 9.85 1.57 7.55
C SER A 39 10.50 2.89 7.09
N PRO A 40 9.78 3.79 6.37
CA PRO A 40 8.37 3.69 5.99
C PRO A 40 8.12 2.88 4.72
N LEU A 41 6.88 2.41 4.53
CA LEU A 41 6.40 1.90 3.25
C LEU A 41 5.96 3.06 2.34
N ARG A 42 6.28 2.98 1.05
CA ARG A 42 5.89 3.96 0.03
C ARG A 42 4.57 3.55 -0.61
N GLU A 43 3.59 4.45 -0.58
CA GLU A 43 2.31 4.20 -1.26
C GLU A 43 2.45 4.29 -2.78
N LEU A 44 1.87 3.32 -3.48
CA LEU A 44 1.78 3.26 -4.93
C LEU A 44 0.43 3.83 -5.36
N SER A 45 0.22 5.13 -5.13
CA SER A 45 -1.02 5.84 -5.45
C SER A 45 -1.14 6.25 -6.95
N GLY A 46 -0.29 5.70 -7.81
CA GLY A 46 -0.01 6.27 -9.14
C GLY A 46 -0.05 5.34 -10.35
N VAL A 47 -0.48 4.07 -10.26
CA VAL A 47 -0.67 3.24 -11.48
C VAL A 47 -2.00 3.59 -12.16
N ARG A 48 -2.13 4.86 -12.54
CA ARG A 48 -3.09 5.37 -13.51
C ARG A 48 -2.29 6.25 -14.46
N GLY A 49 -2.04 5.73 -15.65
CA GLY A 49 -1.17 6.35 -16.65
C GLY A 49 -0.97 5.42 -17.83
N PRO A 50 -0.36 5.87 -18.92
CA PRO A 50 -0.15 5.06 -20.14
C PRO A 50 0.68 3.78 -19.90
N ASP A 51 1.41 3.71 -18.78
CA ASP A 51 2.17 2.53 -18.35
C ASP A 51 1.42 1.64 -17.33
N ALA A 52 0.14 1.94 -17.05
CA ALA A 52 -0.69 1.09 -16.22
C ALA A 52 -0.99 -0.23 -16.95
N TYR A 53 -0.70 -1.35 -16.30
CA TYR A 53 -0.98 -2.69 -16.84
C TYR A 53 -2.47 -2.90 -17.15
N PHE A 54 -3.35 -2.17 -16.45
CA PHE A 54 -4.78 -2.10 -16.73
C PHE A 54 -5.12 -0.71 -17.28
N ALA A 55 -5.26 -0.62 -18.60
CA ALA A 55 -5.92 0.49 -19.26
C ALA A 55 -7.45 0.34 -19.12
N PRO A 56 -8.22 1.46 -19.04
CA PRO A 56 -9.68 1.42 -18.95
C PRO A 56 -10.35 0.78 -20.17
#